data_AF-A0A820GNF0-F1
#
_entry.id   AF-A0A820GNF0-F1
#
_cell.length_a   1.000
_cell.length_b   1.000
_cell.length_c   1.000
_cell.angle_alpha   90.00
_cell.angle_beta   90.00
_cell.angle_gamma   90.00
#
_symmetry.space_group_name_H-M   'P 1'
#
loop_
_entity.id
_entity.type
_entity.pdbx_description
1 polymer ?
#
loop_
_entity_poly.entity_id
_entity_poly.type
_entity_poly.pdbx_seq_one_letter_code
_entity_poly.pdbx_strand_id
1 'polypeptide(L)' 'DPSNDSNNNSENKDFIVRMRTSAMSTFRKLYKILSSNGSGIFQNSLPQASDVLNITYSNLFLWFSF' A
#
# COMPACT_ATOMS: atom_id res chain seq x y z
N ASP A 1 7.24 5.64 2.90
CA ASP A 1 8.41 6.42 2.44
C ASP A 1 9.63 5.76 3.05
N PRO A 2 10.59 5.25 2.25
CA PRO A 2 11.82 4.66 2.78
C PRO A 2 12.64 5.62 3.66
N SER A 3 12.32 6.92 3.65
CA SER A 3 12.95 7.95 4.48
C SER A 3 12.22 8.24 5.80
N ASN A 4 11.14 7.52 6.13
CA ASN A 4 10.39 7.75 7.36
C ASN A 4 10.88 6.84 8.49
N ASP A 5 11.64 7.39 9.42
CA ASP A 5 12.23 6.66 10.55
C ASP A 5 11.19 5.99 11.47
N SER A 6 9.94 6.45 11.42
CA SER A 6 8.80 5.88 12.14
C SER A 6 8.27 4.56 11.55
N ASN A 7 8.75 4.10 10.39
CA ASN A 7 8.32 2.85 9.76
C ASN A 7 9.46 1.83 9.66
N ASN A 8 10.35 1.85 10.65
CA ASN A 8 11.51 0.96 10.76
C ASN A 8 11.24 -0.16 11.78
N ASN A 9 11.91 -1.30 11.63
CA ASN A 9 11.86 -2.43 12.59
C ASN A 9 10.42 -2.99 12.80
N SER A 10 10.04 -3.39 14.02
CA SER A 10 8.74 -4.02 14.36
C SER A 10 7.51 -3.16 14.11
N GLU A 11 7.69 -1.86 13.85
CA GLU A 11 6.62 -0.90 13.58
C GLU A 11 6.34 -0.72 12.09
N ASN A 12 7.04 -1.47 11.23
CA ASN A 12 6.79 -1.45 9.80
C ASN A 12 5.36 -1.94 9.50
N LYS A 13 4.49 -0.99 9.14
CA LYS A 13 3.06 -1.24 8.88
C LYS A 13 2.86 -2.19 7.70
N ASP A 14 3.73 -2.14 6.70
CA ASP A 14 3.67 -3.02 5.53
C ASP A 14 3.98 -4.47 5.93
N PHE A 15 4.96 -4.66 6.81
CA PHE A 15 5.30 -5.98 7.35
C PHE A 15 4.16 -6.54 8.20
N ILE A 16 3.59 -5.74 9.11
CA ILE A 16 2.47 -6.15 9.96
C ILE A 16 1.24 -6.54 9.12
N VAL A 17 0.91 -5.75 8.10
CA VAL A 17 -0.20 -6.06 7.19
C VAL A 17 0.07 -7.35 6.41
N ARG A 18 1.31 -7.58 5.99
CA ARG A 18 1.71 -8.80 5.28
C ARG A 18 1.61 -10.05 6.15
N MET A 19 2.02 -9.97 7.41
CA MET A 19 2.05 -11.09 8.36
C MET A 19 0.67 -11.52 8.88
N ARG A 20 -0.38 -10.69 8.76
CA ARG A 20 -1.74 -11.12 9.08
C ARG A 20 -2.26 -12.11 8.03
N THR A 21 -2.41 -13.38 8.36
CA THR A 21 -2.92 -14.40 7.44
C THR A 21 -4.37 -14.09 7.05
N SER A 22 -4.66 -14.13 5.75
CA SER A 22 -6.03 -13.99 5.25
C SER A 22 -6.72 -15.36 5.26
N ALA A 23 -8.00 -15.38 5.63
CA ALA A 23 -8.77 -16.63 5.70
C ALA A 23 -9.24 -17.14 4.32
N MET A 24 -9.04 -16.36 3.25
CA MET A 24 -9.55 -16.64 1.91
C MET A 24 -8.40 -16.70 0.90
N SER A 25 -8.54 -17.55 -0.14
CA SER A 25 -7.54 -17.77 -1.19
C SER A 25 -7.28 -16.51 -2.02
N THR A 26 -8.32 -15.70 -2.26
CA THR A 26 -8.22 -14.38 -2.87
C THR A 26 -8.43 -13.32 -1.79
N PHE A 27 -7.43 -12.48 -1.55
CA PHE A 27 -7.50 -11.44 -0.53
C PHE A 27 -6.91 -10.12 -1.02
N ARG A 28 -7.31 -9.01 -0.39
CA ARG A 28 -6.73 -7.68 -0.58
C ARG A 28 -6.11 -7.22 0.73
N LYS A 29 -4.94 -6.59 0.66
CA LYS A 29 -4.21 -6.03 1.80
C LYS A 29 -4.04 -4.53 1.60
N LEU A 30 -4.09 -3.78 2.70
CA LEU A 30 -3.92 -2.34 2.67
C LEU A 30 -2.46 -1.97 2.36
N TYR A 31 -2.26 -1.12 1.35
CA TYR A 31 -0.93 -0.61 0.98
C TYR A 31 -0.73 0.85 1.38
N LYS A 32 -1.71 1.72 1.10
CA LYS A 32 -1.64 3.14 1.47
C LYS A 32 -3.03 3.73 1.66
N ILE A 33 -3.16 4.67 2.59
CA ILE A 33 -4.35 5.50 2.76
C ILE A 33 -3.96 6.93 2.42
N LEU A 34 -4.79 7.62 1.63
CA LEU A 34 -4.69 9.06 1.42
C LEU A 34 -5.62 9.74 2.43
N SER A 35 -5.06 10.57 3.31
CA SER A 35 -5.85 11.28 4.32
C SER A 35 -6.41 12.58 3.73
N SER A 36 -7.72 12.79 3.87
CA SER A 36 -8.42 14.02 3.51
C SER A 36 -8.32 15.11 4.60
N ASN A 37 -7.82 14.78 5.79
CA ASN A 37 -7.98 15.59 7.00
C ASN A 37 -6.93 16.72 7.17
N GLY A 38 -6.18 17.08 6.12
CA GLY A 38 -5.12 18.11 6.18
C GLY A 38 -5.26 19.11 5.04
N SER A 39 -4.75 20.35 5.19
CA SER A 39 -4.74 21.36 4.12
C SER A 39 -3.88 20.87 2.94
N GLY A 40 -4.52 20.36 1.89
CA GLY A 40 -3.83 19.76 0.75
C GLY A 40 -4.78 19.32 -0.37
N ILE A 41 -4.19 18.87 -1.48
CA ILE A 41 -4.88 18.56 -2.75
C ILE A 41 -5.91 17.43 -2.68
N PHE A 42 -5.99 16.67 -1.58
CA PHE A 42 -6.89 15.53 -1.40
C PHE A 42 -8.09 15.82 -0.47
N GLN A 43 -8.31 17.09 -0.09
CA GLN A 43 -9.45 17.49 0.76
C GLN A 43 -10.80 17.15 0.13
N ASN A 44 -10.92 17.29 -1.19
CA ASN A 44 -12.16 17.09 -1.94
C ASN A 44 -12.12 15.81 -2.79
N SER A 45 -11.45 14.75 -2.32
CA SER A 45 -11.14 13.52 -3.05
C SER A 45 -9.94 13.66 -4.01
N LEU A 46 -9.62 12.59 -4.77
CA LEU A 46 -8.60 12.68 -5.81
C LEU A 46 -9.04 13.71 -6.86
N PRO A 47 -8.17 14.65 -7.24
CA PRO A 47 -8.48 15.61 -8.29
C PRO A 47 -8.64 14.90 -9.63
N GLN A 48 -9.52 15.42 -10.49
CA GLN A 48 -9.68 14.92 -11.84
C GLN A 48 -8.48 15.33 -12.70
N ALA A 49 -7.44 14.50 -12.68
CA ALA A 49 -6.22 14.67 -13.44
C ALA A 49 -5.75 13.32 -14.00
N SER A 50 -4.73 13.33 -14.85
CA SER A 50 -4.06 12.12 -15.29
C SER A 50 -3.22 11.55 -14.14
N ASP A 51 -3.78 10.56 -13.43
CA ASP A 51 -3.06 9.84 -12.38
C ASP A 51 -2.18 8.75 -12.98
N VAL A 52 -0.89 8.74 -12.61
CA VAL A 52 0.07 7.71 -13.02
C VAL A 52 0.47 6.89 -11.80
N LEU A 53 0.20 5.59 -11.84
CA LEU A 53 0.64 4.64 -10.81
C LEU A 53 1.85 3.85 -11.34
N ASN A 54 3.04 4.16 -10.81
CA ASN A 54 4.25 3.43 -11.15
C ASN A 54 4.47 2.27 -10.16
N ILE A 55 4.53 1.04 -10.66
CA ILE A 55 4.67 -0.17 -9.84
C ILE A 55 5.96 -0.89 -10.22
N THR A 56 6.84 -1.10 -9.24
CA THR A 56 8.00 -1.97 -9.40
C THR A 56 7.62 -3.42 -9.11
N TYR A 57 7.71 -4.27 -10.12
CA TYR A 57 7.46 -5.70 -9.97
C TYR A 57 8.65 -6.39 -9.29
N SER A 58 8.51 -6.67 -7.98
CA SER A 58 9.55 -7.33 -7.18
C SER A 58 9.16 -8.71 -6.65
N ASN A 59 7.86 -9.03 -6.57
CA ASN A 59 7.37 -10.31 -6.06
C ASN A 59 6.94 -11.22 -7.21
N LEU A 60 7.40 -12.46 -7.15
CA LEU A 60 7.25 -13.47 -8.19
C LEU A 60 5.95 -14.27 -7.99
N PHE A 61 4.79 -13.67 -8.31
CA PHE A 61 3.49 -14.34 -8.17
C PHE A 61 3.16 -15.28 -9.34
N LEU A 62 3.78 -15.08 -10.51
CA LEU A 62 3.48 -15.82 -11.75
C LEU A 62 3.87 -17.31 -11.75
N TRP A 63 4.56 -17.81 -10.72
CA TRP A 63 5.08 -19.19 -10.68
C TRP A 63 4.14 -20.22 -10.04
N PHE A 64 3.06 -19.78 -9.36
CA PHE A 64 2.16 -20.67 -8.61
C PHE A 64 0.82 -20.94 -9.31
N SER A 65 0.70 -20.63 -10.61
CA SER A 65 -0.47 -21.00 -11.42
C SER A 65 -0.10 -22.15 -12.36
N PHE A 66 -0.23 -23.38 -11.87
CA PHE A 66 -0.19 -24.63 -12.65
C PHE A 66 -1.51 -25.38 -12.46
#